data_AF-A0A2V9ZVY7-F1
#
_entry.id   AF-A0A2V9ZVY7-F1
#
_cell.length_a   1.000
_cell.length_b   1.000
_cell.length_c   1.000
_cell.angle_alpha   90.00
_cell.angle_beta   90.00
_cell.angle_gamma   90.00
#
_symmetry.space_group_name_H-M   'P 1'
#
loop_
_entity.id
_entity.type
_entity.pdbx_description
1 polymer ?
#
loop_
_entity_poly.entity_id
_entity_poly.type
_entity_poly.pdbx_seq_one_letter_code
_entity_poly.pdbx_strand_id
1 'polypeptide(L)'
;DEVRVAADSTIEPFVQLLGNTAVGENSRIRSYSVISNSQIGSNVTVRPGCIIDESSIAPGAIIGPYSHLRPGSEIGEGAHVGNFVETKKVRLGRGSKANHLTYLGDAEIGSGVNIGAGTITCNYDGVNKHKTVIEDGVFVGSDSTLVAPVKLGHGAYVGAASCVTADVPPDSLAIARGIQVVKEGWVKKKREQQAKK
;
A
#
# COMPACT_ATOMS: atom_id res chain seq x y z
N ASP A 1 5.26 -17.44 23.90
CA ASP A 1 4.25 -17.09 22.88
C ASP A 1 2.89 -16.99 23.53
N GLU A 2 2.30 -15.80 23.54
CA GLU A 2 1.03 -15.52 24.21
C GLU A 2 0.20 -14.59 23.32
N VAL A 3 -1.07 -14.95 23.11
CA VAL A 3 -2.05 -14.08 22.46
C VAL A 3 -2.76 -13.26 23.52
N ARG A 4 -2.85 -11.95 23.33
CA ARG A 4 -3.52 -11.01 24.25
C ARG A 4 -4.57 -10.20 23.50
N VAL A 5 -5.75 -10.09 24.09
CA VAL A 5 -6.85 -9.26 23.56
C VAL A 5 -7.36 -8.40 24.69
N ALA A 6 -7.28 -7.07 24.51
CA ALA A 6 -7.74 -6.11 25.50
C ALA A 6 -9.27 -5.97 25.50
N ALA A 7 -9.79 -5.28 26.51
CA ALA A 7 -11.22 -5.09 26.72
C ALA A 7 -11.93 -4.45 25.51
N ASP A 8 -13.23 -4.74 25.39
CA ASP A 8 -14.14 -4.18 24.38
C ASP A 8 -13.79 -4.46 22.92
N SER A 9 -12.80 -5.31 22.66
CA SER A 9 -12.45 -5.76 21.32
C SER A 9 -13.38 -6.87 20.81
N THR A 10 -13.74 -6.78 19.54
CA THR A 10 -14.60 -7.75 18.86
C THR A 10 -13.77 -8.61 17.92
N ILE A 11 -13.81 -9.93 18.14
CA ILE A 11 -13.23 -10.93 17.25
C ILE A 11 -14.36 -11.68 16.54
N GLU A 12 -14.45 -11.54 15.22
CA GLU A 12 -15.48 -12.20 14.41
C GLU A 12 -15.14 -13.69 14.13
N PRO A 13 -16.11 -14.51 13.66
CA PRO A 13 -15.88 -15.92 13.36
C PRO A 13 -14.71 -16.15 12.39
N PHE A 14 -14.00 -17.27 12.57
CA PHE A 14 -12.89 -17.73 11.72
C PHE A 14 -11.64 -16.83 11.70
N VAL A 15 -11.48 -15.95 12.69
CA VAL A 15 -10.21 -15.25 12.93
C VAL A 15 -9.21 -16.20 13.60
N GLN A 16 -7.95 -16.13 13.18
CA GLN A 16 -6.82 -16.81 13.82
C GLN A 16 -5.85 -15.76 14.37
N LEU A 17 -5.58 -15.81 15.68
CA LEU A 17 -4.55 -15.02 16.34
C LEU A 17 -3.47 -15.99 16.83
N LEU A 18 -2.23 -15.78 16.41
CA LEU A 18 -1.15 -16.75 16.55
C LEU A 18 0.13 -16.11 17.12
N GLY A 19 0.96 -16.91 17.78
CA GLY A 19 2.27 -16.49 18.27
C GLY A 19 2.18 -15.35 19.30
N ASN A 20 3.12 -14.41 19.23
CA ASN A 20 3.14 -13.23 20.10
C ASN A 20 2.29 -12.09 19.50
N THR A 21 0.96 -12.27 19.53
CA THR A 21 0.00 -11.31 18.96
C THR A 21 -0.78 -10.60 20.06
N ALA A 22 -0.83 -9.27 20.00
CA ALA A 22 -1.68 -8.48 20.89
C ALA A 22 -2.67 -7.61 20.13
N VAL A 23 -3.89 -7.49 20.66
CA VAL A 23 -4.95 -6.63 20.16
C VAL A 23 -5.36 -5.62 21.24
N GLY A 24 -5.21 -4.33 20.94
CA GLY A 24 -5.59 -3.22 21.80
C GLY A 24 -7.11 -3.07 21.97
N GLU A 25 -7.51 -2.14 22.81
CA GLU A 25 -8.91 -1.96 23.23
C GLU A 25 -9.79 -1.44 22.08
N ASN A 26 -11.10 -1.74 22.14
CA ASN A 26 -12.08 -1.24 21.17
C ASN A 26 -11.75 -1.55 19.70
N SER A 27 -10.96 -2.60 19.46
CA SER A 27 -10.56 -3.01 18.11
C SER A 27 -11.49 -4.08 17.56
N ARG A 28 -11.65 -4.11 16.23
CA ARG A 28 -12.50 -5.10 15.55
C ARG A 28 -11.70 -5.89 14.53
N ILE A 29 -11.55 -7.19 14.78
CA ILE A 29 -10.90 -8.12 13.87
C ILE A 29 -11.98 -8.94 13.17
N ARG A 30 -12.11 -8.73 11.86
CA ARG A 30 -13.20 -9.29 11.06
C ARG A 30 -12.84 -10.65 10.44
N SER A 31 -13.88 -11.40 10.07
CA SER A 31 -13.79 -12.81 9.72
C SER A 31 -12.71 -13.17 8.70
N TYR A 32 -12.20 -14.39 8.82
CA TYR A 32 -11.19 -14.98 7.93
C TYR A 32 -9.83 -14.28 7.94
N SER A 33 -9.56 -13.43 8.92
CA SER A 33 -8.25 -12.81 9.09
C SER A 33 -7.30 -13.75 9.86
N VAL A 34 -6.03 -13.77 9.46
CA VAL A 34 -4.96 -14.51 10.16
C VAL A 34 -3.90 -13.49 10.58
N ILE A 35 -3.62 -13.43 11.88
CA ILE A 35 -2.69 -12.47 12.48
C ILE A 35 -1.67 -13.23 13.32
N SER A 36 -0.40 -13.09 12.97
CA SER A 36 0.74 -13.77 13.59
C SER A 36 1.79 -12.78 14.05
N ASN A 37 2.32 -12.97 15.27
CA ASN A 37 3.44 -12.19 15.82
C ASN A 37 3.30 -10.66 15.67
N SER A 38 2.08 -10.14 15.79
CA SER A 38 1.77 -8.75 15.42
C SER A 38 1.15 -7.95 16.56
N GLN A 39 1.41 -6.64 16.56
CA GLN A 39 0.91 -5.71 17.57
C GLN A 39 -0.16 -4.82 16.94
N ILE A 40 -1.40 -5.01 17.36
CA ILE A 40 -2.55 -4.24 16.89
C ILE A 40 -2.95 -3.25 17.97
N GLY A 41 -2.92 -1.95 17.67
CA GLY A 41 -3.30 -0.88 18.58
C GLY A 41 -4.80 -0.83 18.90
N SER A 42 -5.20 0.17 19.70
CA SER A 42 -6.60 0.41 20.03
C SER A 42 -7.38 1.04 18.88
N ASN A 43 -8.69 0.83 18.85
CA ASN A 43 -9.61 1.38 17.83
C ASN A 43 -9.22 0.98 16.38
N VAL A 44 -8.52 -0.14 16.19
CA VAL A 44 -8.13 -0.62 14.87
C VAL A 44 -9.26 -1.47 14.29
N THR A 45 -9.54 -1.28 13.00
CA THR A 45 -10.43 -2.17 12.25
C THR A 45 -9.62 -2.99 11.23
N VAL A 46 -9.55 -4.30 11.44
CA VAL A 46 -9.07 -5.25 10.44
C VAL A 46 -10.28 -5.83 9.72
N ARG A 47 -10.48 -5.49 8.45
CA ARG A 47 -11.58 -5.98 7.61
C ARG A 47 -11.35 -7.44 7.19
N PRO A 48 -12.38 -8.13 6.64
CA PRO A 48 -12.30 -9.57 6.40
C PRO A 48 -11.14 -10.00 5.51
N GLY A 49 -10.63 -11.21 5.76
CA GLY A 49 -9.66 -11.88 4.89
C GLY A 49 -8.28 -11.25 4.85
N CYS A 50 -7.85 -10.54 5.90
CA CYS A 50 -6.49 -9.98 5.96
C CYS A 50 -5.49 -10.99 6.51
N ILE A 51 -4.30 -11.03 5.93
CA ILE A 51 -3.18 -11.82 6.43
C ILE A 51 -2.12 -10.85 6.95
N ILE A 52 -1.73 -10.98 8.22
CA ILE A 52 -0.85 -10.04 8.92
C ILE A 52 0.20 -10.84 9.68
N ASP A 53 1.47 -10.56 9.41
CA ASP A 53 2.59 -11.27 10.01
C ASP A 53 3.73 -10.30 10.39
N GLU A 54 4.28 -10.47 11.60
CA GLU A 54 5.38 -9.68 12.16
C GLU A 54 5.25 -8.16 11.87
N SER A 55 4.07 -7.61 12.18
CA SER A 55 3.69 -6.24 11.84
C SER A 55 3.23 -5.45 13.06
N SER A 56 3.36 -4.12 13.01
CA SER A 56 2.78 -3.21 13.98
C SER A 56 1.75 -2.31 13.33
N ILE A 57 0.58 -2.18 13.96
CA ILE A 57 -0.53 -1.36 13.47
C ILE A 57 -0.92 -0.42 14.60
N ALA A 58 -0.69 0.87 14.40
CA ALA A 58 -0.95 1.90 15.39
C ALA A 58 -2.46 2.21 15.53
N PRO A 59 -2.86 2.94 16.59
CA PRO A 59 -4.27 3.18 16.89
C PRO A 59 -5.06 3.82 15.75
N GLY A 60 -6.35 3.46 15.66
CA GLY A 60 -7.28 4.04 14.69
C GLY A 60 -7.04 3.64 13.22
N ALA A 61 -6.03 2.82 12.93
CA ALA A 61 -5.76 2.38 11.57
C ALA A 61 -6.84 1.44 11.03
N ILE A 62 -7.00 1.41 9.71
CA ILE A 62 -7.94 0.54 9.00
C ILE A 62 -7.17 -0.34 8.03
N ILE A 63 -7.37 -1.65 8.13
CA ILE A 63 -6.72 -2.64 7.28
C ILE A 63 -7.78 -3.41 6.50
N GLY A 64 -7.56 -3.68 5.21
CA GLY A 64 -8.38 -4.59 4.42
C GLY A 64 -9.60 -3.98 3.72
N PRO A 65 -10.46 -4.87 3.17
CA PRO A 65 -10.36 -6.34 3.24
C PRO A 65 -9.26 -6.90 2.34
N TYR A 66 -8.82 -8.15 2.53
CA TYR A 66 -7.86 -8.81 1.62
C TYR A 66 -6.50 -8.10 1.48
N SER A 67 -6.02 -7.42 2.53
CA SER A 67 -4.65 -6.91 2.59
C SER A 67 -3.69 -8.01 3.06
N HIS A 68 -2.43 -7.91 2.65
CA HIS A 68 -1.36 -8.79 3.11
C HIS A 68 -0.21 -7.96 3.70
N LEU A 69 -0.12 -7.92 5.03
CA LEU A 69 0.96 -7.24 5.72
C LEU A 69 2.01 -8.27 6.10
N ARG A 70 3.20 -8.12 5.52
CA ARG A 70 4.33 -9.03 5.70
C ARG A 70 5.31 -8.45 6.73
N PRO A 71 6.30 -9.26 7.18
CA PRO A 71 7.23 -8.85 8.22
C PRO A 71 7.87 -7.48 8.01
N GLY A 72 7.94 -6.72 9.10
CA GLY A 72 8.47 -5.36 9.14
C GLY A 72 7.51 -4.31 8.58
N SER A 73 6.21 -4.60 8.51
CA SER A 73 5.21 -3.57 8.17
C SER A 73 4.80 -2.80 9.43
N GLU A 74 4.97 -1.48 9.40
CA GLU A 74 4.61 -0.53 10.45
C GLU A 74 3.55 0.43 9.89
N ILE A 75 2.31 0.27 10.33
CA ILE A 75 1.18 1.08 9.87
C ILE A 75 0.87 2.15 10.92
N GLY A 76 0.97 3.41 10.53
CA GLY A 76 0.83 4.57 11.39
C GLY A 76 -0.59 4.85 11.85
N GLU A 77 -0.71 5.74 12.83
CA GLU A 77 -1.98 6.10 13.46
C GLU A 77 -2.97 6.61 12.40
N GLY A 78 -4.20 6.10 12.43
CA GLY A 78 -5.25 6.47 11.47
C GLY A 78 -4.92 6.20 9.99
N ALA A 79 -3.84 5.47 9.69
CA ALA A 79 -3.50 5.11 8.31
C ALA A 79 -4.48 4.05 7.76
N HIS A 80 -4.58 3.97 6.44
CA HIS A 80 -5.48 3.04 5.77
C HIS A 80 -4.74 2.20 4.74
N VAL A 81 -4.74 0.89 4.94
CA VAL A 81 -4.31 -0.12 3.97
C VAL A 81 -5.56 -0.82 3.49
N GLY A 82 -5.95 -0.63 2.24
CA GLY A 82 -7.19 -1.17 1.70
C GLY A 82 -7.00 -2.48 0.94
N ASN A 83 -7.89 -2.77 0.00
CA ASN A 83 -7.98 -4.08 -0.60
C ASN A 83 -6.89 -4.41 -1.61
N PHE A 84 -6.41 -5.65 -1.54
CA PHE A 84 -5.35 -6.16 -2.42
C PHE A 84 -4.08 -5.30 -2.35
N VAL A 85 -3.76 -4.82 -1.14
CA VAL A 85 -2.52 -4.11 -0.86
C VAL A 85 -1.59 -5.05 -0.09
N GLU A 86 -0.37 -5.18 -0.59
CA GLU A 86 0.71 -5.92 0.05
C GLU A 86 1.76 -4.94 0.58
N THR A 87 2.15 -5.09 1.86
CA THR A 87 3.26 -4.35 2.47
C THR A 87 4.35 -5.30 2.95
N LYS A 88 5.63 -4.93 2.84
CA LYS A 88 6.76 -5.71 3.37
C LYS A 88 7.94 -4.81 3.71
N LYS A 89 8.41 -4.80 4.97
CA LYS A 89 9.48 -3.89 5.41
C LYS A 89 9.15 -2.43 5.04
N VAL A 90 7.95 -1.99 5.43
CA VAL A 90 7.41 -0.67 5.08
C VAL A 90 7.01 0.05 6.35
N ARG A 91 7.36 1.35 6.43
CA ARG A 91 6.74 2.27 7.37
C ARG A 91 5.75 3.16 6.62
N LEU A 92 4.47 3.11 6.99
CA LEU A 92 3.42 3.98 6.46
C LEU A 92 3.01 4.99 7.53
N GLY A 93 3.29 6.27 7.32
CA GLY A 93 3.07 7.32 8.32
C GLY A 93 1.61 7.59 8.68
N ARG A 94 1.41 8.45 9.68
CA ARG A 94 0.09 8.79 10.23
C ARG A 94 -0.85 9.33 9.14
N GLY A 95 -2.07 8.81 9.12
CA GLY A 95 -3.13 9.24 8.20
C GLY A 95 -2.87 8.96 6.72
N SER A 96 -1.75 8.30 6.38
CA SER A 96 -1.41 7.95 5.00
C SER A 96 -2.27 6.79 4.50
N LYS A 97 -2.50 6.75 3.19
CA LYS A 97 -3.49 5.85 2.59
C LYS A 97 -2.89 5.13 1.39
N ALA A 98 -3.02 3.80 1.38
CA ALA A 98 -2.82 2.93 0.23
C ALA A 98 -4.04 2.04 0.12
N ASN A 99 -5.04 2.46 -0.67
CA ASN A 99 -6.37 1.86 -0.57
C ASN A 99 -6.58 0.65 -1.49
N HIS A 100 -5.84 0.50 -2.58
CA HIS A 100 -6.20 -0.47 -3.62
C HIS A 100 -4.98 -0.98 -4.39
N LEU A 101 -4.89 -2.31 -4.61
CA LEU A 101 -4.09 -2.92 -5.68
C LEU A 101 -2.62 -2.44 -5.72
N THR A 102 -1.93 -2.42 -4.58
CA THR A 102 -0.60 -1.81 -4.46
C THR A 102 0.39 -2.76 -3.82
N TYR A 103 1.63 -2.77 -4.29
CA TYR A 103 2.74 -3.38 -3.58
C TYR A 103 3.69 -2.28 -3.05
N LEU A 104 3.90 -2.30 -1.73
CA LEU A 104 4.86 -1.46 -1.03
C LEU A 104 5.90 -2.36 -0.36
N GLY A 105 7.14 -2.30 -0.80
CA GLY A 105 8.24 -3.12 -0.32
C GLY A 105 9.49 -2.30 -0.07
N ASP A 106 10.13 -2.49 1.09
CA ASP A 106 11.35 -1.77 1.48
C ASP A 106 11.19 -0.24 1.32
N ALA A 107 10.18 0.34 1.99
CA ALA A 107 9.81 1.74 1.80
C ALA A 107 9.60 2.50 3.12
N GLU A 108 9.97 3.78 3.13
CA GLU A 108 9.66 4.73 4.20
C GLU A 108 8.70 5.79 3.66
N ILE A 109 7.47 5.78 4.16
CA ILE A 109 6.39 6.65 3.70
C ILE A 109 5.96 7.55 4.85
N GLY A 110 5.98 8.85 4.60
CA GLY A 110 5.62 9.91 5.53
C GLY A 110 4.13 9.93 5.89
N SER A 111 3.74 10.97 6.61
CA SER A 111 2.38 11.24 7.07
C SER A 111 1.56 11.95 5.99
N GLY A 112 0.25 11.70 5.98
CA GLY A 112 -0.68 12.33 5.03
C GLY A 112 -0.40 12.02 3.56
N VAL A 113 0.33 10.95 3.26
CA VAL A 113 0.64 10.52 1.90
C VAL A 113 -0.55 9.78 1.29
N ASN A 114 -0.82 10.04 0.01
CA ASN A 114 -1.81 9.28 -0.75
C ASN A 114 -1.12 8.42 -1.81
N ILE A 115 -1.23 7.10 -1.68
CA ILE A 115 -0.77 6.12 -2.68
C ILE A 115 -1.96 5.72 -3.57
N GLY A 116 -1.88 6.10 -4.84
CA GLY A 116 -2.86 5.76 -5.85
C GLY A 116 -2.90 4.27 -6.16
N ALA A 117 -4.06 3.80 -6.61
CA ALA A 117 -4.29 2.39 -6.93
C ALA A 117 -3.30 1.88 -7.99
N GLY A 118 -2.79 0.66 -7.88
CA GLY A 118 -1.84 0.13 -8.86
C GLY A 118 -0.40 0.57 -8.66
N THR A 119 -0.11 1.39 -7.64
CA THR A 119 1.28 1.80 -7.37
C THR A 119 2.16 0.61 -7.00
N ILE A 120 3.39 0.59 -7.51
CA ILE A 120 4.39 -0.45 -7.22
C ILE A 120 5.72 0.21 -6.84
N THR A 121 6.28 -0.14 -5.69
CA THR A 121 7.69 0.13 -5.37
C THR A 121 8.57 -0.99 -5.94
N CYS A 122 9.33 -0.72 -7.00
CA CYS A 122 10.28 -1.66 -7.58
C CYS A 122 11.56 -1.69 -6.74
N ASN A 123 11.56 -2.55 -5.72
CA ASN A 123 12.58 -2.62 -4.69
C ASN A 123 13.68 -3.65 -4.94
N TYR A 124 13.67 -4.40 -6.05
CA TYR A 124 14.61 -5.49 -6.30
C TYR A 124 15.14 -5.44 -7.73
N ASP A 125 16.47 -5.50 -7.90
CA ASP A 125 17.16 -5.39 -9.20
C ASP A 125 17.53 -6.75 -9.82
N GLY A 126 17.19 -7.85 -9.15
CA GLY A 126 17.63 -9.21 -9.51
C GLY A 126 18.70 -9.78 -8.56
N VAL A 127 19.33 -8.94 -7.74
CA VAL A 127 20.39 -9.30 -6.78
C VAL A 127 20.17 -8.63 -5.42
N ASN A 128 20.06 -7.30 -5.41
CA ASN A 128 19.96 -6.47 -4.21
C ASN A 128 18.59 -5.82 -4.07
N LYS A 129 18.30 -5.42 -2.84
CA LYS A 129 17.10 -4.64 -2.52
C LYS A 129 17.44 -3.19 -2.25
N HIS A 130 16.57 -2.29 -2.70
CA HIS A 130 16.76 -0.84 -2.62
C HIS A 130 15.55 -0.19 -1.96
N LYS A 131 15.79 0.93 -1.26
CA LYS A 131 14.76 1.62 -0.48
C LYS A 131 14.07 2.72 -1.29
N THR A 132 12.74 2.80 -1.18
CA THR A 132 11.96 3.97 -1.64
C THR A 132 11.66 4.89 -0.46
N VAL A 133 11.89 6.20 -0.60
CA VAL A 133 11.54 7.20 0.42
C VAL A 133 10.47 8.13 -0.13
N ILE A 134 9.36 8.28 0.59
CA ILE A 134 8.25 9.16 0.24
C ILE A 134 8.00 10.07 1.44
N GLU A 135 8.29 11.37 1.32
CA GLU A 135 8.10 12.32 2.41
C GLU A 135 6.63 12.69 2.63
N ASP A 136 6.38 13.49 3.68
CA ASP A 136 5.03 13.86 4.10
C ASP A 136 4.24 14.57 2.98
N GLY A 137 2.93 14.37 2.95
CA GLY A 137 2.01 15.08 2.05
C GLY A 137 2.15 14.76 0.56
N VAL A 138 2.99 13.80 0.18
CA VAL A 138 3.14 13.38 -1.22
C VAL A 138 1.86 12.74 -1.76
N PHE A 139 1.55 13.04 -3.01
CA PHE A 139 0.52 12.33 -3.77
C PHE A 139 1.17 11.48 -4.87
N VAL A 140 0.98 10.17 -4.81
CA VAL A 140 1.41 9.25 -5.87
C VAL A 140 0.19 8.88 -6.71
N GLY A 141 0.18 9.28 -7.99
CA GLY A 141 -0.88 8.94 -8.92
C GLY A 141 -1.01 7.44 -9.15
N SER A 142 -2.22 6.99 -9.47
CA SER A 142 -2.50 5.58 -9.76
C SER A 142 -1.58 5.02 -10.84
N ASP A 143 -1.29 3.72 -10.76
CA ASP A 143 -0.47 2.97 -11.71
C ASP A 143 0.96 3.49 -11.85
N SER A 144 1.48 4.17 -10.81
CA SER A 144 2.87 4.63 -10.80
C SER A 144 3.82 3.51 -10.43
N THR A 145 4.96 3.48 -11.11
CA THR A 145 6.08 2.58 -10.81
C THR A 145 7.22 3.40 -10.23
N LEU A 146 7.65 3.09 -9.00
CA LEU A 146 8.72 3.79 -8.29
C LEU A 146 9.96 2.91 -8.28
N VAL A 147 10.95 3.21 -9.13
CA VAL A 147 12.17 2.42 -9.26
C VAL A 147 13.16 2.81 -8.19
N ALA A 148 13.32 1.95 -7.17
CA ALA A 148 14.23 2.20 -6.07
C ALA A 148 15.70 1.99 -6.48
N PRO A 149 16.67 2.73 -5.88
CA PRO A 149 16.46 3.73 -4.84
C PRO A 149 15.93 5.06 -5.42
N VAL A 150 14.90 5.63 -4.78
CA VAL A 150 14.29 6.89 -5.18
C VAL A 150 13.68 7.61 -3.99
N LYS A 151 13.76 8.94 -3.98
CA LYS A 151 13.14 9.82 -3.00
C LYS A 151 12.10 10.74 -3.64
N LEU A 152 10.91 10.79 -3.07
CA LEU A 152 9.86 11.78 -3.37
C LEU A 152 9.83 12.82 -2.25
N GLY A 153 10.19 14.07 -2.56
CA GLY A 153 10.24 15.15 -1.59
C GLY A 153 8.87 15.60 -1.08
N HIS A 154 8.85 16.27 0.06
CA HIS A 154 7.64 16.75 0.72
C HIS A 154 6.69 17.47 -0.24
N GLY A 155 5.39 17.16 -0.18
CA GLY A 155 4.37 17.79 -1.01
C GLY A 155 4.45 17.48 -2.52
N ALA A 156 5.40 16.65 -2.97
CA ALA A 156 5.52 16.29 -4.37
C ALA A 156 4.28 15.55 -4.90
N TYR A 157 4.08 15.65 -6.20
CA TYR A 157 2.99 15.01 -6.91
C TYR A 157 3.54 14.15 -8.04
N VAL A 158 3.24 12.87 -8.06
CA VAL A 158 3.54 11.98 -9.19
C VAL A 158 2.28 11.81 -10.03
N GLY A 159 2.35 12.19 -11.31
CA GLY A 159 1.25 11.98 -12.25
C GLY A 159 0.97 10.49 -12.45
N ALA A 160 -0.31 10.12 -12.59
CA ALA A 160 -0.70 8.72 -12.81
C ALA A 160 0.05 8.05 -13.98
N ALA A 161 0.25 6.74 -13.91
CA ALA A 161 0.95 5.93 -14.91
C ALA A 161 2.41 6.39 -15.18
N SER A 162 3.08 6.99 -14.18
CA SER A 162 4.48 7.41 -14.31
C SER A 162 5.44 6.32 -13.87
N CYS A 163 6.53 6.13 -14.61
CA CYS A 163 7.69 5.34 -14.19
C CYS A 163 8.78 6.27 -13.66
N VAL A 164 8.85 6.45 -12.34
CA VAL A 164 9.77 7.36 -11.68
C VAL A 164 11.09 6.65 -11.39
N THR A 165 12.18 7.18 -11.95
CA THR A 165 13.54 6.58 -11.87
C THR A 165 14.59 7.52 -11.26
N ALA A 166 14.18 8.71 -10.84
CA ALA A 166 15.05 9.71 -10.22
C ALA A 166 14.27 10.46 -9.14
N ASP A 167 15.01 11.05 -8.21
CA ASP A 167 14.43 11.81 -7.11
C ASP A 167 13.53 12.94 -7.62
N VAL A 168 12.42 13.14 -6.92
CA VAL A 168 11.47 14.23 -7.18
C VAL A 168 11.66 15.28 -6.09
N PRO A 169 12.04 16.53 -6.43
CA PRO A 169 12.18 17.58 -5.44
C PRO A 169 10.86 17.88 -4.70
N PRO A 170 10.92 18.51 -3.52
CA PRO A 170 9.73 18.98 -2.81
C PRO A 170 8.84 19.87 -3.69
N ASP A 171 7.53 19.84 -3.42
CA ASP A 171 6.49 20.65 -4.07
C ASP A 171 6.50 20.58 -5.62
N SER A 172 7.08 19.52 -6.18
CA SER A 172 7.26 19.36 -7.63
C SER A 172 6.31 18.30 -8.20
N LEU A 173 5.93 18.51 -9.46
CA LEU A 173 5.19 17.54 -10.26
C LEU A 173 6.15 16.69 -11.10
N ALA A 174 6.14 15.38 -10.90
CA ALA A 174 6.84 14.41 -11.74
C ALA A 174 5.85 13.70 -12.67
N ILE A 175 6.14 13.70 -13.97
CA ILE A 175 5.39 12.95 -14.98
C ILE A 175 6.40 12.19 -15.83
N ALA A 176 6.31 10.86 -15.83
CA ALA A 176 7.21 10.00 -16.57
C ALA A 176 6.41 8.95 -17.36
N ARG A 177 5.64 9.43 -18.35
CA ARG A 177 4.75 8.61 -19.18
C ARG A 177 4.72 9.13 -20.62
N GLY A 178 4.26 8.29 -21.55
CA GLY A 178 4.14 8.66 -22.95
C GLY A 178 3.09 9.75 -23.20
N ILE A 179 3.36 10.62 -24.18
CA ILE A 179 2.35 11.55 -24.70
C ILE A 179 1.36 10.75 -25.54
N GLN A 180 0.07 10.92 -25.24
CA GLN A 180 -0.99 10.24 -25.98
C GLN A 180 -1.00 10.66 -27.46
N VAL A 181 -1.15 9.69 -28.35
CA VAL A 181 -1.37 9.91 -29.79
C VAL A 181 -2.67 9.25 -30.20
N VAL A 182 -3.54 10.00 -30.89
CA VAL A 182 -4.79 9.49 -31.45
C VAL A 182 -4.61 9.25 -32.96
N LYS A 183 -4.91 8.03 -33.43
CA LYS A 183 -4.92 7.68 -34.86
C LYS A 183 -6.36 7.50 -35.32
N GLU A 184 -6.99 8.60 -35.72
CA GLU A 184 -8.39 8.62 -36.10
C GLU A 184 -8.72 7.62 -37.22
N GLY A 185 -9.81 6.88 -37.04
CA GLY A 185 -10.28 5.89 -38.01
C GLY A 185 -9.43 4.62 -38.15
N TRP A 186 -8.35 4.43 -37.37
CA TRP A 186 -7.47 3.27 -37.53
C TRP A 186 -8.20 1.93 -37.39
N VAL A 187 -9.07 1.79 -36.38
CA VAL A 187 -9.86 0.55 -36.17
C VAL A 187 -10.87 0.31 -37.30
N LYS A 188 -11.41 1.38 -37.91
CA LYS A 188 -12.28 1.26 -39.10
C LYS A 188 -11.49 0.68 -40.28
N LYS A 189 -10.32 1.27 -40.60
CA LYS A 189 -9.43 0.79 -41.66
C LYS A 189 -9.00 -0.67 -41.45
N LYS A 190 -8.66 -1.05 -40.21
CA LYS A 190 -8.29 -2.43 -39.87
C LYS A 190 -9.42 -3.43 -40.14
N ARG A 191 -10.66 -3.09 -39.76
CA ARG A 191 -11.84 -3.95 -40.03
C ARG A 191 -12.08 -4.12 -41.53
N GLU A 192 -11.97 -3.05 -42.32
CA GLU A 192 -12.12 -3.10 -43.78
C GLU A 192 -11.04 -3.95 -44.46
N GLN A 193 -9.80 -3.92 -43.96
CA GLN A 193 -8.72 -4.78 -44.45
C GLN A 193 -8.94 -6.26 -44.12
N GLN A 194 -9.46 -6.56 -42.94
CA GLN A 194 -9.77 -7.93 -42.53
C GLN A 194 -10.94 -8.52 -43.33
N ALA A 195 -11.97 -7.73 -43.64
CA ALA A 195 -13.11 -8.17 -44.45
C ALA A 195 -12.78 -8.44 -45.92
N LYS A 196 -11.61 -8.00 -46.40
CA LYS A 196 -11.10 -8.27 -47.76
C LYS A 196 -10.23 -9.52 -47.83
N LYS A 197 -9.92 -10.15 -46.69
CA LYS A 197 -9.26 -11.45 -46.61
C LYS A 197 -10.31 -12.55 -46.48
#